data_AF-A0A8J1Y246-F1
#
_entry.id   AF-A0A8J1Y246-F1
#
_cell.length_a   1.000
_cell.length_b   1.000
_cell.length_c   1.000
_cell.angle_alpha   90.00
_cell.angle_beta   90.00
_cell.angle_gamma   90.00
#
_symmetry.space_group_name_H-M   'P 1'
#
loop_
_entity.id
_entity.type
_entity.pdbx_description
1 polymer ?
#
loop_
_entity_poly.entity_id
_entity_poly.type
_entity_poly.pdbx_seq_one_letter_code
_entity_poly.pdbx_strand_id
1 'polypeptide(L)'
;EDGDYSTLIENESTNMSLGAAVCTRCNEGFTPQEKIVNSNGEIWHTQCFVCAQCFQPFPEGLFYEFEGRKYCEHDFHVLFAPCCGKCGEFVVGRVIKAMNNNWHPDCFRCQLCSGQLADAGF
;
A
#
# COMPACT_ATOMS: atom_id res chain seq x y z
N GLU A 1 4.45 -8.45 4.02
CA GLU A 1 3.07 -7.98 3.86
C GLU A 1 3.00 -7.50 2.43
N ASP A 2 2.58 -8.40 1.55
CA ASP A 2 2.69 -8.23 0.11
C ASP A 2 1.62 -7.24 -0.35
N GLY A 3 2.00 -6.20 -1.10
CA GLY A 3 1.08 -5.16 -1.59
C GLY A 3 0.04 -5.72 -2.56
N ASP A 4 -1.12 -5.07 -2.64
CA ASP A 4 -2.19 -5.45 -3.55
C ASP A 4 -1.96 -4.88 -4.97
N TYR A 5 -2.43 -5.60 -5.98
CA TYR A 5 -2.31 -5.24 -7.39
C TYR A 5 -3.66 -4.83 -7.98
N SER A 6 -3.72 -3.69 -8.67
CA SER A 6 -4.92 -3.27 -9.42
C SER A 6 -4.91 -3.81 -10.85
N THR A 7 -6.08 -4.18 -11.37
CA THR A 7 -6.18 -4.66 -12.77
C THR A 7 -6.69 -3.54 -13.68
N LEU A 8 -5.93 -3.26 -14.73
CA LEU A 8 -6.39 -2.42 -15.84
C LEU A 8 -7.29 -3.25 -16.76
N ILE A 9 -8.53 -2.81 -16.95
CA ILE A 9 -9.48 -3.44 -17.86
C ILE A 9 -9.75 -2.52 -19.05
N GLU A 10 -9.50 -3.02 -20.24
CA GLU A 10 -9.96 -2.39 -21.48
C GLU A 10 -11.43 -2.74 -21.68
N ASN A 11 -12.27 -1.74 -21.92
CA ASN A 11 -13.73 -1.88 -22.02
C ASN A 11 -14.15 -2.57 -23.34
N GLU A 12 -13.70 -3.79 -23.58
CA GLU A 12 -14.24 -4.65 -24.63
C GLU A 12 -15.24 -5.65 -24.02
N SER A 13 -16.50 -5.24 -24.05
CA SER A 13 -17.67 -6.15 -24.05
C SER A 13 -17.86 -7.03 -22.82
N THR A 14 -17.87 -6.47 -21.60
CA THR A 14 -18.55 -7.13 -20.47
C THR A 14 -19.88 -6.44 -20.19
N ASN A 15 -20.93 -7.25 -20.20
CA ASN A 15 -22.33 -6.87 -20.01
C ASN A 15 -22.59 -6.49 -18.53
N MET A 16 -21.92 -5.46 -18.02
CA MET A 16 -22.33 -4.74 -16.82
C MET A 16 -23.06 -3.49 -17.27
N SER A 17 -24.27 -3.26 -16.77
CA SER A 17 -25.04 -2.05 -17.05
C SER A 17 -24.33 -0.82 -16.48
N LEU A 18 -23.38 -0.25 -17.23
CA LEU A 18 -22.62 0.97 -16.88
C LEU A 18 -23.51 2.22 -16.73
N GLY A 19 -24.81 2.13 -16.99
CA GLY A 19 -25.75 3.26 -16.90
C GLY A 19 -25.86 3.89 -15.49
N ALA A 20 -25.31 3.27 -14.45
CA ALA A 20 -25.29 3.79 -13.08
C ALA A 20 -23.91 3.69 -12.39
N ALA A 21 -22.86 3.33 -13.12
CA ALA A 21 -21.51 3.20 -12.58
C ALA A 21 -20.91 4.59 -12.30
N VAL A 22 -20.42 4.82 -11.07
CA VAL A 22 -19.75 6.06 -10.66
C VAL A 22 -18.35 5.77 -10.13
N CYS A 23 -17.41 6.67 -10.38
CA CYS A 23 -16.06 6.59 -9.88
C CYS A 23 -16.03 6.74 -8.35
N THR A 24 -15.39 5.81 -7.65
CA THR A 24 -15.32 5.82 -6.17
C THR A 24 -14.71 7.11 -5.59
N ARG A 25 -13.82 7.77 -6.33
CA ARG A 25 -13.15 8.99 -5.84
C ARG A 25 -13.95 10.27 -6.07
N CYS A 26 -14.35 10.53 -7.31
CA CYS A 26 -14.96 11.80 -7.70
C CYS A 26 -16.49 11.73 -7.76
N ASN A 27 -17.06 10.53 -7.68
CA ASN A 27 -18.50 10.27 -7.76
C ASN A 27 -19.15 10.71 -9.08
N GLU A 28 -18.35 10.86 -10.14
CA GLU A 28 -18.82 11.13 -11.50
C GLU A 28 -18.94 9.84 -12.32
N GLY A 29 -19.78 9.86 -13.36
CA GLY A 29 -19.95 8.74 -14.27
C GLY A 29 -18.78 8.53 -15.23
N PHE A 30 -18.88 7.48 -16.04
CA PHE A 30 -17.88 7.12 -17.06
C PHE A 30 -18.42 7.30 -18.47
N THR A 31 -17.56 7.66 -19.42
CA THR A 31 -17.95 7.66 -20.84
C THR A 31 -17.86 6.24 -21.43
N PRO A 32 -18.67 5.89 -22.44
CA PRO A 32 -18.73 4.51 -22.96
C PRO A 32 -17.40 3.95 -23.50
N GLN A 33 -16.47 4.80 -23.93
CA GLN A 33 -15.15 4.38 -24.42
C GLN A 33 -14.00 4.70 -23.46
N GLU A 34 -14.31 5.10 -22.22
CA GLU A 34 -13.29 5.45 -21.23
C GLU A 34 -12.57 4.20 -20.72
N LYS A 35 -11.25 4.30 -20.51
CA LYS A 35 -10.49 3.27 -19.79
C LYS A 35 -10.75 3.42 -18.29
N ILE A 36 -11.08 2.33 -17.62
CA ILE A 36 -11.40 2.31 -16.18
C ILE A 36 -10.45 1.39 -15.43
N VAL A 37 -10.29 1.65 -14.14
CA VAL A 37 -9.53 0.78 -13.23
C VAL A 37 -10.52 0.04 -12.34
N ASN A 38 -10.39 -1.28 -12.26
CA ASN A 38 -11.09 -2.09 -11.27
C ASN A 38 -10.10 -2.51 -10.17
N SER A 39 -10.47 -2.23 -8.93
CA SER A 39 -9.68 -2.61 -7.77
C SER A 39 -10.64 -3.05 -6.68
N ASN A 40 -10.59 -4.32 -6.29
CA ASN A 40 -11.41 -4.90 -5.22
C ASN A 40 -12.92 -4.62 -5.32
N GLY A 41 -13.47 -4.62 -6.55
CA GLY A 41 -14.90 -4.35 -6.79
C GLY A 41 -15.27 -2.86 -6.86
N GLU A 42 -14.31 -1.98 -6.65
CA GLU A 42 -14.44 -0.53 -6.85
C GLU A 42 -14.01 -0.16 -8.27
N ILE A 43 -14.66 0.85 -8.85
CA ILE A 43 -14.36 1.35 -10.18
C ILE A 43 -13.87 2.80 -10.12
N TRP A 44 -12.83 3.09 -10.88
CA TRP A 44 -12.14 4.36 -10.80
C TRP A 44 -11.79 4.86 -12.20
N HIS A 45 -11.77 6.18 -12.38
CA HIS A 45 -11.03 6.76 -13.50
C HIS A 45 -9.55 6.44 -13.33
N THR A 46 -8.82 6.29 -14.43
CA THR A 46 -7.37 6.09 -14.39
C THR A 46 -6.67 7.24 -13.67
N GLN A 47 -7.12 8.49 -13.87
CA GLN A 47 -6.60 9.66 -13.13
C GLN A 47 -7.06 9.73 -11.66
N CYS A 48 -8.14 9.03 -11.29
CA CYS A 48 -8.63 9.01 -9.93
C CYS A 48 -7.94 7.94 -9.08
N PHE A 49 -7.46 6.85 -9.70
CA PHE A 49 -6.74 5.77 -9.04
C PHE A 49 -5.24 6.10 -8.88
N VAL A 50 -4.94 6.92 -7.87
CA VAL A 50 -3.59 7.43 -7.56
C VAL A 50 -3.35 7.43 -6.06
N CYS A 51 -2.09 7.55 -5.65
CA CYS A 51 -1.71 7.63 -4.23
C CYS A 51 -2.44 8.77 -3.52
N ALA A 52 -2.99 8.50 -2.34
CA ALA A 52 -3.69 9.50 -1.53
C ALA A 52 -2.78 10.63 -1.00
N GLN A 53 -1.46 10.41 -0.99
CA GLN A 53 -0.46 11.35 -0.48
C GLN A 53 0.21 12.16 -1.60
N CYS A 54 0.89 11.50 -2.55
CA CYS A 54 1.58 12.20 -3.64
C CYS A 54 0.76 12.40 -4.92
N PHE A 55 -0.46 11.85 -4.99
CA PHE A 55 -1.34 11.88 -6.16
C PHE A 55 -0.72 11.33 -7.45
N GLN A 56 0.36 10.55 -7.35
CA GLN A 56 0.95 9.85 -8.49
C GLN A 56 0.25 8.52 -8.76
N PRO A 57 0.17 8.08 -10.03
CA PRO A 57 -0.26 6.73 -10.37
C PRO A 57 0.57 5.67 -9.65
N PHE A 58 -0.06 4.55 -9.35
CA PHE A 58 0.60 3.42 -8.71
C PHE A 58 1.56 2.72 -9.71
N PRO A 59 2.88 2.68 -9.43
CA PRO A 59 3.83 1.95 -10.26
C PRO A 59 3.42 0.49 -10.36
N GLU A 60 3.33 -0.02 -11.59
CA GLU A 60 2.88 -1.39 -11.88
C GLU A 60 1.47 -1.69 -11.34
N GLY A 61 0.68 -0.72 -10.87
CA GLY A 61 -0.61 -0.98 -10.21
C GLY A 61 -0.48 -1.49 -8.78
N LEU A 62 0.72 -1.47 -8.17
CA LEU A 62 0.95 -1.88 -6.79
C LEU A 62 0.60 -0.75 -5.81
N PHE A 63 -0.24 -1.06 -4.82
CA PHE A 63 -0.63 -0.10 -3.79
C PHE A 63 -0.76 -0.77 -2.42
N TYR A 64 -0.75 0.06 -1.39
CA TYR A 64 -0.94 -0.32 0.00
C TYR A 64 -2.16 0.41 0.55
N GLU A 65 -3.03 -0.28 1.26
CA GLU A 65 -4.24 0.32 1.82
C GLU A 65 -4.11 0.58 3.33
N PHE A 66 -4.45 1.80 3.75
CA PHE A 66 -4.54 2.17 5.16
C PHE A 66 -5.78 3.05 5.38
N GLU A 67 -6.64 2.68 6.33
CA GLU A 67 -7.90 3.39 6.65
C GLU A 67 -8.77 3.69 5.41
N GLY A 68 -8.84 2.73 4.48
CA GLY A 68 -9.61 2.86 3.23
C GLY A 68 -9.00 3.78 2.18
N ARG A 69 -7.75 4.24 2.37
CA ARG A 69 -7.01 5.04 1.40
C ARG A 69 -5.85 4.24 0.82
N LYS A 70 -5.58 4.45 -0.46
CA LYS A 70 -4.55 3.73 -1.22
C LYS A 70 -3.29 4.59 -1.36
N TYR A 71 -2.13 4.02 -1.05
CA TYR A 71 -0.83 4.68 -0.99
C TYR A 71 0.19 3.95 -1.86
N CYS A 72 1.14 4.68 -2.46
CA CYS A 72 2.31 4.04 -3.05
C CYS A 72 3.20 3.49 -1.93
N GLU A 73 4.07 2.54 -2.24
CA GLU A 73 4.98 1.93 -1.26
C GLU A 73 5.78 2.96 -0.47
N HIS A 74 6.33 3.97 -1.17
CA HIS A 74 7.12 5.02 -0.56
C HIS A 74 6.34 5.79 0.50
N ASP A 75 5.19 6.34 0.13
CA ASP A 75 4.37 7.14 1.05
C ASP A 75 3.80 6.28 2.18
N PHE A 76 3.45 5.03 1.91
CA PHE A 76 2.97 4.11 2.94
C PHE A 76 4.05 3.87 4.00
N HIS A 77 5.30 3.61 3.58
CA HIS A 77 6.40 3.44 4.53
C HIS A 77 6.72 4.73 5.29
N VAL A 78 6.76 5.86 4.61
CA VAL A 78 7.06 7.16 5.25
C VAL A 78 6.00 7.52 6.29
N LEU A 79 4.73 7.23 6.04
CA LEU A 79 3.62 7.58 6.93
C LEU A 79 3.40 6.56 8.05
N PHE A 80 3.59 5.27 7.78
CA PHE A 80 3.10 4.20 8.65
C PHE A 80 4.16 3.18 9.07
N ALA A 81 5.33 3.10 8.43
CA ALA A 81 6.34 2.15 8.85
C ALA A 81 6.99 2.57 10.17
N PRO A 82 7.17 1.64 11.12
CA PRO A 82 7.84 1.96 12.37
C PRO A 82 9.33 2.25 12.15
N CYS A 83 9.87 3.24 12.85
CA CYS A 83 11.31 3.51 12.86
C CYS A 83 12.06 2.54 13.77
N CYS A 84 13.24 2.10 13.32
CA CYS A 84 14.13 1.28 14.10
C CYS A 84 14.80 2.08 15.23
N GLY A 85 14.68 1.60 16.47
CA GLY A 85 15.29 2.24 17.64
C GLY A 85 16.82 2.27 17.62
N LYS A 86 17.48 1.49 16.75
CA LYS A 86 18.95 1.48 16.59
C LYS A 86 19.44 2.43 15.51
N CYS A 87 18.89 2.34 14.30
CA CYS A 87 19.42 3.06 13.13
C CYS A 87 18.55 4.23 12.66
N GLY A 88 17.34 4.40 13.21
CA GLY A 88 16.41 5.48 12.82
C GLY A 88 15.64 5.22 11.53
N GLU A 89 16.13 4.33 10.66
CA GLU A 89 15.48 3.97 9.40
C GLU A 89 14.16 3.19 9.60
N PHE A 90 13.27 3.28 8.61
CA PHE A 90 12.02 2.52 8.59
C PHE A 90 12.27 1.00 8.58
N VAL A 91 11.48 0.27 9.37
CA VAL A 91 11.50 -1.20 9.38
C VAL A 91 10.49 -1.71 8.36
N VAL A 92 10.99 -2.13 7.21
CA VAL A 92 10.20 -2.79 6.16
C VAL A 92 10.22 -4.30 6.38
N GLY A 93 9.06 -4.95 6.34
CA GLY A 93 8.92 -6.39 6.53
C GLY A 93 8.81 -6.82 8.00
N ARG A 94 9.60 -7.81 8.44
CA ARG A 94 9.53 -8.34 9.81
C ARG A 94 9.96 -7.28 10.83
N VAL A 95 9.05 -6.90 11.73
CA VAL A 95 9.32 -5.97 12.82
C VAL A 95 9.46 -6.72 14.15
N ILE A 96 10.53 -6.46 14.90
CA ILE A 96 10.64 -6.88 16.30
C ILE A 96 10.13 -5.75 17.20
N LYS A 97 9.16 -6.04 18.07
CA LYS A 97 8.64 -5.08 19.07
C LYS A 97 9.19 -5.44 20.44
N ALA A 98 10.06 -4.61 20.98
CA ALA A 98 10.70 -4.83 22.27
C ALA A 98 11.18 -3.51 22.88
N MET A 99 11.25 -3.45 24.21
CA MET A 99 11.75 -2.27 24.93
C MET A 99 11.06 -0.95 24.52
N ASN A 100 9.75 -1.00 24.31
CA ASN A 100 8.93 0.12 23.83
C ASN A 100 9.42 0.76 22.51
N ASN A 101 10.13 -0.03 21.68
CA ASN A 101 10.67 0.37 20.39
C ASN A 101 10.42 -0.72 19.34
N ASN A 102 10.65 -0.33 18.08
CA ASN A 102 10.64 -1.24 16.94
C ASN A 102 12.06 -1.46 16.44
N TRP A 103 12.34 -2.63 15.87
CA TRP A 103 13.69 -2.99 15.45
C TRP A 103 13.66 -3.84 14.18
N HIS A 104 14.64 -3.62 13.29
CA HIS A 104 14.99 -4.64 12.31
C HIS A 104 15.50 -5.90 13.06
N PRO A 105 15.28 -7.11 12.52
CA PRO A 105 15.83 -8.35 13.08
C PRO A 105 17.35 -8.27 13.28
N ASP A 106 18.06 -7.62 12.34
CA ASP A 106 19.50 -7.40 12.43
C ASP A 106 19.92 -6.28 13.38
N CYS A 107 19.02 -5.36 13.70
CA CYS A 107 19.30 -4.29 14.66
C CYS A 107 19.06 -4.74 16.10
N PHE A 108 18.20 -5.75 16.31
CA PHE A 108 17.87 -6.28 17.63
C PHE A 108 18.90 -7.30 18.12
N ARG A 109 20.02 -6.78 18.66
CA ARG A 109 21.17 -7.57 19.12
C ARG A 109 21.54 -7.24 20.56
N CYS A 110 22.11 -8.23 21.26
CA CYS A 110 22.65 -8.03 22.60
C CYS A 110 23.78 -7.02 22.57
N GLN A 111 23.75 -6.01 23.44
CA GLN A 111 24.79 -4.97 23.50
C GLN A 111 26.14 -5.51 24.02
N LEU A 112 26.14 -6.61 24.76
CA LEU A 112 27.35 -7.19 25.35
C LEU A 112 28.06 -8.15 24.39
N CYS A 113 27.32 -9.01 23.67
CA CYS A 113 27.90 -10.05 22.82
C CYS A 113 27.56 -9.93 21.33
N SER A 114 26.75 -8.94 20.93
CA SER A 114 26.28 -8.74 19.54
C SER A 114 25.48 -9.89 18.92
N GLY A 115 25.10 -10.89 19.71
CA GLY A 115 24.22 -11.99 19.28
C GLY A 115 22.83 -11.48 18.88
N GLN A 116 22.26 -12.05 17.82
CA GLN A 116 20.88 -11.77 17.37
C GLN A 116 19.90 -12.23 18.44
N LEU A 117 18.95 -11.36 18.79
CA LEU A 117 17.90 -11.65 19.76
C LEU A 117 16.54 -11.88 19.10
N ALA A 118 16.44 -11.68 17.78
CA ALA A 118 15.18 -11.75 17.03
C ALA A 118 14.47 -13.11 17.11
N ASP A 119 15.23 -14.20 17.25
CA ASP A 119 14.70 -15.59 17.28
C ASP A 119 14.92 -16.26 18.63
N ALA A 120 15.41 -15.52 19.64
CA ALA A 120 15.79 -16.10 20.92
C ALA A 120 14.60 -16.55 21.79
N GLY A 121 13.36 -16.19 21.45
CA GLY A 121 12.16 -16.52 22.22
C GLY A 121 12.21 -15.94 23.64
N PHE A 122 11.52 -14.82 23.87
CA PHE A 122 11.39 -14.20 25.19
C PHE A 122 9.98 -14.37 25.74
#